data_AF-A0A9E0K1B9-F1
#
_entry.id   AF-A0A9E0K1B9-F1
#
_cell.length_a   1.000
_cell.length_b   1.000
_cell.length_c   1.000
_cell.angle_alpha   90.00
_cell.angle_beta   90.00
_cell.angle_gamma   90.00
#
_symmetry.space_group_name_H-M   'P 1'
#
loop_
_entity.id
_entity.type
_entity.pdbx_description
1 polymer ?
#
loop_
_entity_poly.entity_id
_entity_poly.type
_entity_poly.pdbx_seq_one_letter_code
_entity_poly.pdbx_strand_id
1 'polypeptide(L)'
;MSLLIAEEILNNELQLLESEHPGNFKMSEVKTSLLKSIYEIAKGEEIRTIVDNNYMTYDEVISNVHMKIGGELLAISMLIPFLISGNNDILNFKDALFKIGMSLQLLDDIVDLEEDIESNTQNAFLSYLLDNSIAIQDITNYNNRNKDIQTHYHNLIYSAVQIGLDGFKDFEKNGLEIGYKDGEKLMEFMFINRKMQDEWKIYKKMKKEKGDIQ
;
A
#
# COMPACT_ATOMS: atom_id res chain seq x y z
N MET A 1 13.05 -12.37 -23.80
CA MET A 1 14.39 -12.52 -23.18
C MET A 1 14.33 -12.27 -21.66
N SER A 2 13.55 -11.31 -21.17
CA SER A 2 13.35 -11.05 -19.73
C SER A 2 12.69 -12.19 -18.94
N LEU A 3 11.64 -12.83 -19.49
CA LEU A 3 10.88 -13.85 -18.77
C LEU A 3 11.69 -15.12 -18.47
N LEU A 4 12.52 -15.56 -19.44
CA LEU A 4 13.40 -16.73 -19.28
C LEU A 4 14.46 -16.50 -18.20
N ILE A 5 15.03 -15.28 -18.15
CA ILE A 5 16.02 -14.91 -17.13
C ILE A 5 15.35 -14.87 -15.75
N ALA A 6 14.14 -14.29 -15.65
CA ALA A 6 13.39 -14.26 -14.39
C ALA A 6 13.02 -15.66 -13.89
N GLU A 7 12.62 -16.55 -14.80
CA GLU A 7 12.33 -17.95 -14.48
C GLU A 7 13.58 -18.71 -14.01
N GLU A 8 14.72 -18.50 -14.68
CA GLU A 8 16.00 -19.09 -14.30
C GLU A 8 16.45 -18.64 -12.91
N ILE A 9 16.38 -17.34 -12.63
CA ILE A 9 16.71 -16.78 -11.30
C ILE A 9 15.80 -17.39 -10.24
N LEU A 10 14.47 -17.37 -10.46
CA LEU A 10 13.51 -17.93 -9.50
C LEU A 10 13.76 -19.44 -9.26
N ASN A 11 14.08 -20.20 -10.29
CA ASN A 11 14.38 -21.61 -10.18
C ASN A 11 15.64 -21.86 -9.33
N ASN A 12 16.70 -21.09 -9.57
CA ASN A 12 17.96 -21.22 -8.83
C ASN A 12 17.77 -20.88 -7.35
N GLU A 13 17.09 -19.77 -7.04
CA GLU A 13 16.82 -19.37 -5.65
C GLU A 13 15.96 -20.40 -4.91
N LEU A 14 14.94 -20.95 -5.56
CA LEU A 14 14.10 -21.97 -4.95
C LEU A 14 14.84 -23.31 -4.74
N GLN A 15 15.79 -23.65 -5.62
CA GLN A 15 16.63 -24.85 -5.45
C GLN A 15 17.57 -24.69 -4.26
N LEU A 16 18.16 -23.50 -4.08
CA LEU A 16 18.96 -23.18 -2.90
C LEU A 16 18.12 -23.35 -1.63
N LEU A 17 16.92 -22.77 -1.58
CA LEU A 17 16.01 -22.90 -0.43
C LEU A 17 15.61 -24.35 -0.16
N GLU A 18 15.35 -25.16 -1.19
CA GLU A 18 15.02 -26.59 -1.03
C GLU A 18 16.21 -27.37 -0.46
N SER A 19 17.44 -27.02 -0.87
CA SER A 19 18.65 -27.64 -0.34
C SER A 19 18.92 -27.30 1.14
N GLU A 20 18.54 -26.09 1.57
CA GLU A 20 18.68 -25.63 2.96
C GLU A 20 17.57 -26.17 3.88
N HIS A 21 16.38 -26.42 3.32
CA HIS A 21 15.20 -26.87 4.06
C HIS A 21 14.53 -28.10 3.41
N PRO A 22 15.26 -29.23 3.28
CA PRO A 22 14.79 -30.38 2.51
C PRO A 22 13.53 -30.99 3.10
N GLY A 23 12.46 -31.07 2.29
CA GLY A 23 11.19 -31.70 2.65
C GLY A 23 10.22 -30.82 3.45
N ASN A 24 10.59 -29.57 3.79
CA ASN A 24 9.70 -28.66 4.52
C ASN A 24 8.63 -28.02 3.64
N PHE A 25 8.89 -27.88 2.34
CA PHE A 25 7.98 -27.29 1.38
C PHE A 25 8.13 -27.94 0.00
N LYS A 26 7.18 -27.70 -0.91
CA LYS A 26 7.35 -28.05 -2.33
C LYS A 26 7.60 -26.80 -3.15
N MET A 27 8.65 -26.81 -3.97
CA MET A 27 8.95 -25.70 -4.89
C MET A 27 7.74 -25.31 -5.76
N SER A 28 6.95 -26.29 -6.21
CA SER A 28 5.75 -26.04 -7.02
C SER A 28 4.67 -25.26 -6.28
N GLU A 29 4.50 -25.49 -4.98
CA GLU A 29 3.54 -24.77 -4.13
C GLU A 29 3.98 -23.32 -3.91
N VAL A 30 5.28 -23.10 -3.68
CA VAL A 30 5.85 -21.75 -3.57
C VAL A 30 5.70 -20.97 -4.87
N LYS A 31 6.08 -21.56 -6.02
CA LYS A 31 5.92 -20.92 -7.33
C LYS A 31 4.47 -20.57 -7.62
N THR A 32 3.56 -21.51 -7.38
CA THR A 32 2.13 -21.29 -7.64
C THR A 32 1.59 -20.15 -6.78
N SER A 33 1.95 -20.12 -5.50
CA SER A 33 1.50 -19.08 -4.57
C SER A 33 2.07 -17.71 -4.94
N LEU A 34 3.36 -17.63 -5.26
CA LEU A 34 4.03 -16.40 -5.67
C LEU A 34 3.44 -15.85 -6.98
N LEU A 35 3.28 -16.72 -8.00
CA LEU A 35 2.68 -16.33 -9.28
C LEU A 35 1.24 -15.85 -9.11
N LYS A 36 0.46 -16.49 -8.24
CA LYS A 36 -0.90 -16.05 -7.94
C LYS A 36 -0.93 -14.67 -7.30
N SER A 37 -0.05 -14.41 -6.33
CA SER A 37 0.07 -13.09 -5.72
C SER A 37 0.48 -12.00 -6.72
N ILE A 38 1.49 -12.28 -7.56
CA ILE A 38 1.92 -11.36 -8.63
C ILE A 38 0.78 -11.10 -9.63
N TYR A 39 0.03 -12.14 -10.00
CA TYR A 39 -1.10 -12.01 -10.91
C TYR A 39 -2.21 -11.13 -10.32
N GLU A 40 -2.55 -11.29 -9.04
CA GLU A 40 -3.55 -10.44 -8.38
C GLU A 40 -3.08 -8.97 -8.29
N ILE A 41 -1.80 -8.72 -8.03
CA ILE A 41 -1.20 -7.38 -8.08
C ILE A 41 -1.37 -6.77 -9.49
N ALA A 42 -0.97 -7.51 -10.53
CA ALA A 42 -1.07 -7.04 -11.92
C ALA A 42 -2.52 -6.79 -12.35
N LYS A 43 -3.46 -7.61 -11.88
CA LYS A 43 -4.90 -7.41 -12.12
C LYS A 43 -5.43 -6.14 -11.45
N GLY A 44 -4.91 -5.80 -10.27
CA GLY A 44 -5.23 -4.52 -9.60
C GLY A 44 -4.83 -3.32 -10.46
N GLU A 45 -3.64 -3.36 -11.07
CA GLU A 45 -3.15 -2.31 -11.96
C GLU A 45 -3.97 -2.18 -13.26
N GLU A 46 -4.55 -3.27 -13.77
CA GLU A 46 -5.37 -3.21 -14.99
C GLU A 46 -6.73 -2.55 -14.73
N ILE A 47 -7.35 -2.81 -13.57
CA ILE A 47 -8.71 -2.37 -13.24
C ILE A 47 -8.80 -0.86 -12.99
N ARG A 48 -7.69 -0.18 -12.68
CA ARG A 48 -7.66 1.27 -12.40
C ARG A 48 -7.94 2.15 -13.62
N THR A 49 -7.84 1.63 -14.85
CA THR A 49 -8.05 2.45 -16.05
C THR A 49 -9.51 2.87 -16.16
N ILE A 50 -9.76 4.17 -16.33
CA ILE A 50 -11.11 4.71 -16.49
C ILE A 50 -11.57 4.43 -17.93
N VAL A 51 -12.66 3.68 -18.08
CA VAL A 51 -13.26 3.37 -19.38
C VAL A 51 -14.66 3.96 -19.42
N ASP A 52 -14.98 4.68 -20.49
CA ASP A 52 -16.31 5.27 -20.75
C ASP A 52 -16.87 6.14 -19.61
N ASN A 53 -15.99 6.87 -18.90
CA ASN A 53 -16.32 7.67 -17.70
C ASN A 53 -16.98 6.85 -16.57
N ASN A 54 -16.71 5.54 -16.52
CA ASN A 54 -17.13 4.71 -15.41
C ASN A 54 -16.09 4.80 -14.28
N TYR A 55 -16.48 5.44 -13.19
CA TYR A 55 -15.64 5.60 -12.00
C TYR A 55 -16.07 4.59 -10.94
N MET A 56 -15.09 3.88 -10.38
CA MET A 56 -15.25 3.08 -9.17
C MET A 56 -15.54 3.97 -7.95
N THR A 57 -16.28 3.46 -6.99
CA THR A 57 -16.37 4.07 -5.65
C THR A 57 -15.03 3.96 -4.91
N TYR A 58 -14.83 4.77 -3.87
CA TYR A 58 -13.66 4.68 -3.01
C TYR A 58 -13.47 3.27 -2.45
N ASP A 59 -14.53 2.65 -1.94
CA ASP A 59 -14.48 1.29 -1.38
C ASP A 59 -14.12 0.23 -2.46
N GLU A 60 -14.59 0.40 -3.69
CA GLU A 60 -14.20 -0.45 -4.82
C GLU A 60 -12.71 -0.28 -5.18
N VAL A 61 -12.19 0.95 -5.20
CA VAL A 61 -10.75 1.17 -5.42
C VAL A 61 -9.92 0.59 -4.28
N ILE A 62 -10.33 0.78 -3.04
CA ILE A 62 -9.64 0.19 -1.89
C ILE A 62 -9.57 -1.33 -2.04
N SER A 63 -10.71 -1.98 -2.28
CA SER A 63 -10.81 -3.44 -2.30
C SER A 63 -10.18 -4.10 -3.53
N ASN A 64 -10.31 -3.47 -4.71
CA ASN A 64 -9.87 -4.07 -5.98
C ASN A 64 -8.48 -3.62 -6.42
N VAL A 65 -8.03 -2.44 -5.98
CA VAL A 65 -6.76 -1.82 -6.41
C VAL A 65 -5.79 -1.77 -5.23
N HIS A 66 -6.10 -1.06 -4.14
CA HIS A 66 -5.12 -0.83 -3.06
C HIS A 66 -4.74 -2.08 -2.29
N MET A 67 -5.74 -2.87 -1.90
CA MET A 67 -5.50 -4.14 -1.18
C MET A 67 -4.60 -5.07 -2.01
N LYS A 68 -4.73 -5.03 -3.34
CA LYS A 68 -3.96 -5.88 -4.24
C LYS A 68 -2.59 -5.34 -4.58
N ILE A 69 -2.47 -4.05 -4.92
CA ILE A 69 -1.20 -3.45 -5.33
C ILE A 69 -0.36 -3.15 -4.10
N GLY A 70 -0.74 -2.18 -3.28
CA GLY A 70 0.05 -1.78 -2.12
C GLY A 70 0.12 -2.85 -1.04
N GLY A 71 -1.05 -3.35 -0.61
CA GLY A 71 -1.18 -4.29 0.51
C GLY A 71 -0.47 -5.62 0.25
N GLU A 72 -0.86 -6.34 -0.80
CA GLU A 72 -0.25 -7.64 -1.12
C GLU A 72 1.20 -7.53 -1.59
N LEU A 73 1.64 -6.44 -2.24
CA LEU A 73 3.04 -6.31 -2.68
C LEU A 73 4.03 -6.31 -1.52
N LEU A 74 3.75 -5.59 -0.42
CA LEU A 74 4.62 -5.68 0.77
C LEU A 74 4.43 -7.01 1.50
N ALA A 75 3.18 -7.46 1.62
CA ALA A 75 2.84 -8.69 2.33
C ALA A 75 3.39 -9.96 1.67
N ILE A 76 3.67 -9.94 0.36
CA ILE A 76 4.26 -11.07 -0.39
C ILE A 76 5.62 -11.49 0.18
N SER A 77 6.35 -10.56 0.81
CA SER A 77 7.65 -10.84 1.43
C SER A 77 7.56 -11.87 2.56
N MET A 78 6.39 -12.03 3.17
CA MET A 78 6.13 -13.00 4.25
C MET A 78 5.60 -14.34 3.73
N LEU A 79 5.22 -14.44 2.44
CA LEU A 79 4.68 -15.66 1.85
C LEU A 79 5.70 -16.80 1.86
N ILE A 80 6.93 -16.54 1.39
CA ILE A 80 7.98 -17.57 1.33
C ILE A 80 8.40 -18.01 2.75
N PRO A 81 8.71 -17.10 3.70
CA PRO A 81 8.97 -17.48 5.09
C PRO A 81 7.86 -18.34 5.71
N PHE A 82 6.59 -18.02 5.45
CA PHE A 82 5.46 -18.80 5.93
C PHE A 82 5.44 -20.21 5.32
N LEU A 83 5.59 -20.33 3.99
CA LEU A 83 5.55 -21.63 3.30
C LEU A 83 6.71 -22.55 3.70
N ILE A 84 7.89 -22.00 4.02
CA ILE A 84 9.06 -22.78 4.44
C ILE A 84 8.94 -23.23 5.91
N SER A 85 8.53 -22.34 6.80
CA SER A 85 8.53 -22.60 8.23
C SER A 85 7.24 -23.25 8.75
N GLY A 86 6.12 -23.05 8.06
CA GLY A 86 4.79 -23.40 8.56
C GLY A 86 4.36 -22.62 9.81
N ASN A 87 5.10 -21.57 10.20
CA ASN A 87 4.81 -20.81 11.41
C ASN A 87 3.70 -19.78 11.15
N ASN A 88 2.54 -19.98 11.78
CA ASN A 88 1.40 -19.07 11.68
C ASN A 88 1.69 -17.67 12.25
N ASP A 89 2.68 -17.51 13.14
CA ASP A 89 3.05 -16.18 13.65
C ASP A 89 3.53 -15.24 12.54
N ILE A 90 4.06 -15.80 11.44
CA ILE A 90 4.45 -15.04 10.24
C ILE A 90 3.25 -14.33 9.60
N LEU A 91 2.05 -14.91 9.72
CA LEU A 91 0.83 -14.28 9.20
C LEU A 91 0.50 -12.99 9.96
N ASN A 92 0.86 -12.88 11.24
CA ASN A 92 0.68 -11.63 11.99
C ASN A 92 1.59 -10.51 11.43
N PHE A 93 2.82 -10.85 11.03
CA PHE A 93 3.72 -9.90 10.37
C PHE A 93 3.27 -9.59 8.94
N LYS A 94 2.66 -10.56 8.24
CA LYS A 94 2.03 -10.35 6.94
C LYS A 94 0.94 -9.27 7.06
N ASP A 95 0.05 -9.37 8.04
CA ASP A 95 -1.06 -8.42 8.25
C ASP A 95 -0.55 -7.02 8.61
N ALA A 96 0.51 -6.93 9.41
CA ALA A 96 1.16 -5.66 9.74
C ALA A 96 1.77 -5.00 8.49
N LEU A 97 2.49 -5.77 7.66
CA LEU A 97 3.03 -5.28 6.38
C LEU A 97 1.94 -4.87 5.40
N PHE A 98 0.83 -5.60 5.37
CA PHE A 98 -0.32 -5.28 4.54
C PHE A 98 -0.85 -3.88 4.86
N LYS A 99 -1.01 -3.54 6.15
CA LYS A 99 -1.43 -2.20 6.58
C LYS A 99 -0.42 -1.13 6.17
N ILE A 100 0.87 -1.39 6.35
CA ILE A 100 1.93 -0.47 5.90
C ILE A 100 1.84 -0.27 4.36
N GLY A 101 1.61 -1.33 3.59
CA GLY A 101 1.48 -1.26 2.14
C GLY A 101 0.27 -0.43 1.70
N MET A 102 -0.88 -0.63 2.35
CA MET A 102 -2.09 0.18 2.15
C MET A 102 -1.83 1.66 2.44
N SER A 103 -1.12 1.95 3.53
CA SER A 103 -0.75 3.32 3.90
C SER A 103 0.09 3.99 2.82
N LEU A 104 1.11 3.30 2.31
CA LEU A 104 1.99 3.86 1.29
C LEU A 104 1.25 4.10 -0.03
N GLN A 105 0.40 3.16 -0.46
CA GLN A 105 -0.40 3.34 -1.67
C GLN A 105 -1.34 4.55 -1.57
N LEU A 106 -2.02 4.73 -0.43
CA LEU A 106 -2.86 5.91 -0.19
C LEU A 106 -2.07 7.22 -0.24
N LEU A 107 -0.82 7.20 0.22
CA LEU A 107 0.03 8.39 0.17
C LEU A 107 0.52 8.69 -1.25
N ASP A 108 0.88 7.66 -2.03
CA ASP A 108 1.24 7.82 -3.44
C ASP A 108 0.05 8.40 -4.23
N ASP A 109 -1.16 7.84 -4.08
CA ASP A 109 -2.38 8.33 -4.73
C ASP A 109 -2.74 9.81 -4.41
N ILE A 110 -2.35 10.30 -3.22
CA ILE A 110 -2.56 11.69 -2.82
C ILE A 110 -1.64 12.64 -3.60
N VAL A 111 -0.39 12.21 -3.84
CA VAL A 111 0.63 13.01 -4.53
C VAL A 111 0.45 12.92 -6.03
N ASP A 112 0.09 11.75 -6.53
CA ASP A 112 0.05 11.43 -7.95
C ASP A 112 -1.31 11.73 -8.59
N LEU A 113 -2.23 12.40 -7.87
CA LEU A 113 -3.58 12.72 -8.37
C LEU A 113 -3.57 13.40 -9.75
N GLU A 114 -2.68 14.36 -9.97
CA GLU A 114 -2.57 15.06 -11.26
C GLU A 114 -2.09 14.11 -12.38
N GLU A 115 -1.02 13.36 -12.12
CA GLU A 115 -0.46 12.38 -13.06
C GLU A 115 -1.44 11.25 -13.39
N ASP A 116 -2.19 10.76 -12.40
CA ASP A 116 -3.17 9.70 -12.56
C ASP A 116 -4.37 10.16 -13.40
N ILE A 117 -4.84 11.39 -13.18
CA ILE A 117 -5.89 12.02 -14.00
C ILE A 117 -5.41 12.18 -15.44
N GLU A 118 -4.20 12.71 -15.66
CA GLU A 118 -3.62 12.87 -17.01
C GLU A 118 -3.45 11.53 -17.73
N SER A 119 -3.14 10.47 -16.98
CA SER A 119 -2.99 9.11 -17.49
C SER A 119 -4.33 8.36 -17.65
N ASN A 120 -5.46 9.02 -17.37
CA ASN A 120 -6.80 8.42 -17.39
C ASN A 120 -6.91 7.17 -16.51
N THR A 121 -6.26 7.23 -15.34
CA THR A 121 -6.33 6.20 -14.31
C THR A 121 -7.01 6.73 -13.07
N GLN A 122 -7.77 5.87 -12.42
CA GLN A 122 -8.47 6.17 -11.20
C GLN A 122 -7.66 5.73 -9.99
N ASN A 123 -7.47 6.66 -9.07
CA ASN A 123 -6.83 6.41 -7.79
C ASN A 123 -7.83 6.61 -6.63
N ALA A 124 -7.45 6.21 -5.43
CA ALA A 124 -8.33 6.26 -4.26
C ALA A 124 -8.68 7.70 -3.89
N PHE A 125 -7.75 8.65 -4.03
CA PHE A 125 -8.05 10.04 -3.68
C PHE A 125 -9.08 10.67 -4.63
N LEU A 126 -8.95 10.43 -5.94
CA LEU A 126 -9.95 10.83 -6.92
C LEU A 126 -11.34 10.27 -6.57
N SER A 127 -11.40 8.97 -6.30
CA SER A 127 -12.66 8.27 -5.95
C SER A 127 -13.27 8.83 -4.66
N TYR A 128 -12.42 9.11 -3.66
CA TYR A 128 -12.85 9.70 -2.40
C TYR A 128 -13.48 11.09 -2.60
N LEU A 129 -12.91 11.92 -3.47
CA LEU A 129 -13.46 13.24 -3.79
C LEU A 129 -14.80 13.13 -4.53
N LEU A 130 -14.90 12.22 -5.50
CA LEU A 130 -16.14 11.98 -6.26
C LEU A 130 -17.27 11.47 -5.35
N ASP A 131 -16.98 10.53 -4.45
CA ASP A 131 -17.95 10.00 -3.47
C ASP A 131 -18.44 11.10 -2.50
N ASN A 132 -17.61 12.11 -2.23
CA ASN A 132 -17.97 13.30 -1.46
C ASN A 132 -18.59 14.41 -2.33
N SER A 133 -19.10 14.07 -3.52
CA SER A 133 -19.82 14.97 -4.43
C SER A 133 -18.99 16.16 -4.94
N ILE A 134 -17.66 16.04 -4.98
CA ILE A 134 -16.79 17.02 -5.64
C ILE A 134 -16.82 16.76 -7.14
N ALA A 135 -17.16 17.77 -7.94
CA ALA A 135 -17.25 17.62 -9.39
C ALA A 135 -15.86 17.42 -10.02
N ILE A 136 -15.76 16.52 -11.01
CA ILE A 136 -14.48 16.22 -11.69
C ILE A 136 -13.80 17.47 -12.24
N GLN A 137 -14.56 18.46 -12.73
CA GLN A 137 -14.01 19.71 -13.24
C GLN A 137 -13.32 20.54 -12.15
N ASP A 138 -13.80 20.47 -10.91
CA ASP A 138 -13.19 21.15 -9.76
C ASP A 138 -11.93 20.42 -9.29
N ILE A 139 -11.89 19.10 -9.45
CA ILE A 139 -10.71 18.26 -9.17
C ILE A 139 -9.61 18.51 -10.21
N THR A 140 -9.94 18.49 -11.51
CA THR A 140 -8.97 18.70 -12.60
C THR A 140 -8.38 20.11 -12.61
N ASN A 141 -9.10 21.11 -12.10
CA ASN A 141 -8.60 22.48 -11.95
C ASN A 141 -7.93 22.69 -10.59
N TYR A 142 -7.31 21.64 -10.03
CA TYR A 142 -6.75 21.60 -8.68
C TYR A 142 -5.96 22.87 -8.40
N ASN A 143 -6.60 23.77 -7.66
CA ASN A 143 -5.98 24.96 -7.14
C ASN A 143 -6.24 24.89 -5.64
N ASN A 144 -5.17 24.99 -4.85
CA ASN A 144 -5.11 24.90 -3.38
C ASN A 144 -5.93 26.00 -2.67
N ARG A 145 -7.15 26.26 -3.13
CA ARG A 145 -8.08 27.31 -2.68
C ARG A 145 -9.48 26.74 -2.45
N ASN A 146 -9.82 25.57 -2.99
CA ASN A 146 -11.08 24.90 -2.64
C ASN A 146 -10.94 24.27 -1.24
N LYS A 147 -11.67 24.83 -0.27
CA LYS A 147 -11.62 24.40 1.14
C LYS A 147 -12.13 22.98 1.36
N ASP A 148 -13.08 22.53 0.56
CA ASP A 148 -13.67 21.20 0.72
C ASP A 148 -12.66 20.13 0.27
N ILE A 149 -12.04 20.33 -0.89
CA ILE A 149 -10.95 19.46 -1.38
C ILE A 149 -9.78 19.44 -0.38
N GLN A 150 -9.37 20.59 0.15
CA GLN A 150 -8.32 20.65 1.19
C GLN A 150 -8.67 19.87 2.45
N THR A 151 -9.94 19.90 2.86
CA THR A 151 -10.40 19.16 4.04
C THR A 151 -10.31 17.66 3.80
N HIS A 152 -10.75 17.19 2.62
CA HIS A 152 -10.63 15.79 2.23
C HIS A 152 -9.18 15.33 2.09
N TYR A 153 -8.33 16.15 1.47
CA TYR A 153 -6.89 15.93 1.35
C TYR A 153 -6.23 15.74 2.73
N HIS A 154 -6.49 16.65 3.67
CA HIS A 154 -5.96 16.55 5.03
C HIS A 154 -6.45 15.27 5.74
N ASN A 155 -7.75 14.99 5.67
CA ASN A 155 -8.34 13.79 6.26
C ASN A 155 -7.73 12.50 5.72
N LEU A 156 -7.47 12.45 4.41
CA LEU A 156 -6.89 11.27 3.79
C LEU A 156 -5.42 11.09 4.18
N ILE A 157 -4.60 12.15 4.20
CA ILE A 157 -3.22 12.11 4.73
C ILE A 157 -3.20 11.55 6.14
N TYR A 158 -4.03 12.10 7.03
CA TYR A 158 -4.06 11.63 8.42
C TYR A 158 -4.44 10.15 8.50
N SER A 159 -5.47 9.73 7.76
CA SER A 159 -5.95 8.35 7.78
C SER A 159 -4.91 7.38 7.22
N ALA A 160 -4.26 7.74 6.11
CA ALA A 160 -3.19 6.97 5.50
C ALA A 160 -2.03 6.77 6.48
N VAL A 161 -1.56 7.84 7.14
CA VAL A 161 -0.49 7.75 8.14
C VAL A 161 -0.91 6.87 9.33
N GLN A 162 -2.14 7.01 9.84
CA GLN A 162 -2.62 6.16 10.94
C GLN A 162 -2.65 4.67 10.58
N ILE A 163 -3.09 4.32 9.37
CA ILE A 163 -3.10 2.94 8.89
C ILE A 163 -1.68 2.34 8.94
N GLY A 164 -0.68 3.10 8.48
CA GLY A 164 0.72 2.65 8.50
C GLY A 164 1.24 2.47 9.91
N LEU A 165 0.98 3.44 10.79
CA LEU A 165 1.38 3.38 12.19
C LEU A 165 0.68 2.26 12.98
N ASP A 166 -0.54 1.90 12.62
CA ASP A 166 -1.22 0.72 13.18
C ASP A 166 -0.54 -0.57 12.74
N GLY A 167 0.00 -0.64 11.52
CA GLY A 167 0.88 -1.75 11.11
C GLY A 167 2.15 -1.84 11.97
N PHE A 168 2.78 -0.71 12.29
CA PHE A 168 3.93 -0.70 13.21
C PHE A 168 3.56 -1.08 14.65
N LYS A 169 2.36 -0.72 15.14
CA LYS A 169 1.87 -1.21 16.44
C LYS A 169 1.69 -2.73 16.43
N ASP A 170 1.21 -3.28 15.32
CA ASP A 170 1.06 -4.73 15.19
C ASP A 170 2.42 -5.43 15.18
N PHE A 171 3.46 -4.85 14.57
CA PHE A 171 4.83 -5.38 14.71
C PHE A 171 5.28 -5.47 16.17
N GLU A 172 5.14 -4.39 16.94
CA GLU A 172 5.50 -4.36 18.37
C GLU A 172 4.71 -5.39 19.19
N LYS A 173 3.40 -5.47 18.94
CA LYS A 173 2.51 -6.44 19.59
C LYS A 173 2.93 -7.89 19.32
N ASN A 174 3.51 -8.16 18.15
CA ASN A 174 3.98 -9.48 17.75
C ASN A 174 5.46 -9.73 18.08
N GLY A 175 6.11 -8.84 18.84
CA GLY A 175 7.44 -9.06 19.40
C GLY A 175 8.60 -8.54 18.55
N LEU A 176 8.34 -7.75 17.51
CA LEU A 176 9.40 -7.00 16.84
C LEU A 176 9.76 -5.74 17.63
N GLU A 177 11.04 -5.39 17.63
CA GLU A 177 11.54 -4.19 18.32
C GLU A 177 11.07 -2.89 17.67
N ILE A 178 10.72 -2.93 16.38
CA ILE A 178 10.22 -1.76 15.65
C ILE A 178 8.73 -1.59 15.94
N GLY A 179 8.40 -0.57 16.74
CA GLY A 179 7.03 -0.24 17.12
C GLY A 179 6.54 1.11 16.63
N TYR A 180 5.45 1.61 17.22
CA TYR A 180 4.77 2.83 16.78
C TYR A 180 5.72 4.05 16.66
N LYS A 181 6.57 4.26 17.67
CA LYS A 181 7.48 5.43 17.71
C LYS A 181 8.54 5.39 16.63
N ASP A 182 9.04 4.21 16.29
CA ASP A 182 10.03 4.05 15.24
C ASP A 182 9.37 4.08 13.86
N GLY A 183 8.16 3.54 13.74
CA GLY A 183 7.28 3.75 12.59
C GLY A 183 7.03 5.23 12.29
N GLU A 184 6.73 6.04 13.31
CA GLU A 184 6.51 7.48 13.14
C GLU A 184 7.77 8.20 12.60
N LYS A 185 8.95 7.86 13.11
CA LYS A 185 10.21 8.40 12.60
C LYS A 185 10.49 7.93 11.17
N LEU A 186 10.24 6.67 10.86
CA LEU A 186 10.46 6.11 9.54
C LEU A 186 9.53 6.76 8.50
N MET A 187 8.25 6.94 8.84
CA MET A 187 7.30 7.65 7.99
C MET A 187 7.70 9.11 7.80
N GLU A 188 8.09 9.84 8.86
CA GLU A 188 8.62 11.21 8.73
C GLU A 188 9.80 11.26 7.75
N PHE A 189 10.74 10.31 7.87
CA PHE A 189 11.88 10.19 6.98
C PHE A 189 11.48 9.90 5.52
N MET A 190 10.51 9.00 5.30
CA MET A 190 10.00 8.70 3.96
C MET A 190 9.34 9.91 3.30
N PHE A 191 8.51 10.65 4.04
CA PHE A 191 7.88 11.88 3.55
C PHE A 191 8.94 12.92 3.15
N ILE A 192 9.97 13.10 3.98
CA ILE A 192 11.07 14.03 3.67
C ILE A 192 11.77 13.63 2.36
N ASN A 193 12.06 12.35 2.16
CA ASN A 193 12.72 11.86 0.94
C ASN A 193 11.85 11.99 -0.32
N ARG A 194 10.53 11.87 -0.17
CA ARG A 194 9.54 12.12 -1.23
C ARG A 194 9.20 13.59 -1.43
N LYS A 195 9.85 14.51 -0.69
CA LYS A 195 9.56 15.96 -0.69
C LYS A 195 8.14 16.31 -0.23
N MET A 196 7.57 15.49 0.63
CA MET A 196 6.24 15.64 1.21
C MET A 196 6.28 16.26 2.63
N GLN A 197 7.16 17.24 2.85
CA GLN A 197 7.34 17.80 4.21
C GLN A 197 6.10 18.57 4.70
N ASP A 198 5.28 19.09 3.79
CA ASP A 198 4.08 19.86 4.15
C ASP A 198 2.92 18.96 4.54
N GLU A 199 2.77 17.82 3.87
CA GLU A 199 1.86 16.71 4.18
C GLU A 199 2.17 16.15 5.56
N TRP A 200 3.45 16.00 5.90
CA TRP A 200 3.84 15.59 7.24
C TRP A 200 3.46 16.64 8.31
N LYS A 201 3.56 17.94 8.01
CA LYS A 201 3.09 19.00 8.92
C LYS A 201 1.57 18.97 9.08
N ILE A 202 0.83 18.70 8.00
CA ILE A 202 -0.63 18.50 8.01
C ILE A 202 -0.97 17.36 8.97
N TYR A 203 -0.32 16.20 8.81
CA TYR A 203 -0.50 15.07 9.72
C TYR A 203 -0.27 15.46 11.18
N LYS A 204 0.88 16.07 11.51
CA LYS A 204 1.21 16.49 12.89
C LYS A 204 0.17 17.46 13.47
N LYS A 205 -0.34 18.38 12.66
CA LYS A 205 -1.40 19.31 13.06
C LYS A 205 -2.70 18.55 13.38
N MET A 206 -3.12 17.65 12.50
CA MET A 206 -4.35 16.88 12.68
C MET A 206 -4.28 15.91 13.86
N LYS A 207 -3.14 15.24 14.06
CA LYS A 207 -2.88 14.40 15.24
C LYS A 207 -3.11 15.18 16.54
N LYS A 208 -2.64 16.43 16.60
CA LYS A 208 -2.85 17.33 17.75
C LYS A 208 -4.32 17.72 17.90
N GLU A 209 -5.02 18.02 16.82
CA GLU A 209 -6.43 18.42 16.83
C GLU A 209 -7.36 17.28 17.24
N LYS A 210 -7.04 16.04 16.85
CA LYS A 210 -7.81 14.84 17.19
C LYS A 210 -7.51 14.26 18.58
N GLY A 211 -6.48 14.78 19.25
CA GLY A 211 -6.12 14.37 20.61
C GLY A 211 -5.28 13.09 20.70
N ASP A 212 -4.72 12.61 19.58
CA ASP A 212 -3.90 11.38 19.52
C ASP A 212 -2.44 11.62 19.97
N ILE A 213 -2.25 12.54 20.92
CA ILE A 213 -0.94 12.80 21.51
C ILE A 213 -0.70 11.71 22.55
N GLN A 214 0.03 10.66 22.17
CA GLN A 214 0.60 9.69 23.09
C GLN A 214 1.95 10.18 23.64
#